data_AF-A0A1C4WXH0-F1
#
_entry.id   AF-A0A1C4WXH0-F1
#
_cell.length_a   1.000
_cell.length_b   1.000
_cell.length_c   1.000
_cell.angle_alpha   90.00
_cell.angle_beta   90.00
_cell.angle_gamma   90.00
#
_symmetry.space_group_name_H-M   'P 1'
#
loop_
_entity.id
_entity.type
_entity.pdbx_description
1 polymer ?
#
loop_
_entity_poly.entity_id
_entity_poly.type
_entity_poly.pdbx_seq_one_letter_code
_entity_poly.pdbx_strand_id
1 'polypeptide(L)'
;MSAAQIIARLAAASQKLDEAKAKTAAAAQDAAEARALVAGALEGVAAGPLIGMIDSYRQALAQASQGGDPAKQHVQETIAKVRALGN
;
A
#
# COMPACT_ATOMS: atom_id res chain seq x y z
N MET A 1 26.54 0.40 -16.45
CA MET A 1 25.97 -0.23 -15.25
C MET A 1 26.06 -1.73 -15.41
N SER A 2 26.53 -2.47 -14.41
CA SER A 2 26.57 -3.94 -14.47
C SER A 2 25.20 -4.56 -14.21
N ALA A 3 24.99 -5.80 -14.66
CA ALA A 3 23.77 -6.56 -14.36
C ALA A 3 23.50 -6.64 -12.85
N ALA A 4 24.55 -6.83 -12.04
CA ALA A 4 24.46 -6.82 -10.58
C ALA A 4 23.95 -5.47 -10.02
N GLN A 5 24.43 -4.34 -10.56
CA GLN A 5 23.96 -3.01 -10.14
C GLN A 5 22.49 -2.77 -10.51
N ILE A 6 22.05 -3.25 -11.68
CA ILE A 6 20.65 -3.16 -12.12
C ILE A 6 19.76 -3.98 -11.18
N ILE A 7 20.14 -5.23 -10.91
CA ILE A 7 19.41 -6.13 -10.00
C ILE A 7 19.30 -5.51 -8.61
N ALA A 8 20.37 -4.93 -8.07
CA ALA A 8 20.36 -4.29 -6.76
C ALA A 8 19.34 -3.13 -6.69
N ARG A 9 19.29 -2.29 -7.72
CA ARG A 9 18.31 -1.19 -7.79
C ARG A 9 16.88 -1.69 -7.91
N LEU A 10 16.64 -2.72 -8.72
CA LEU A 10 15.32 -3.33 -8.86
C LEU A 10 14.85 -3.99 -7.56
N ALA A 11 15.75 -4.68 -6.85
CA ALA A 11 15.45 -5.26 -5.54
C ALA A 11 15.07 -4.16 -4.52
N ALA A 12 15.82 -3.06 -4.49
CA ALA A 12 15.48 -1.91 -3.65
C ALA A 12 14.12 -1.29 -4.01
N ALA A 13 13.79 -1.19 -5.30
CA ALA A 13 12.48 -0.73 -5.74
C ALA A 13 11.35 -1.65 -5.27
N SER A 14 11.53 -2.99 -5.38
CA SER A 14 10.58 -3.96 -4.83
C SER A 14 10.39 -3.79 -3.33
N GLN A 15 11.45 -3.56 -2.57
CA GLN A 15 11.37 -3.32 -1.13
C GLN A 15 10.57 -2.04 -0.82
N LYS A 16 10.74 -0.97 -1.62
CA LYS A 16 9.94 0.25 -1.45
C LYS A 16 8.46 0.06 -1.74
N LEU A 17 8.10 -0.83 -2.65
CA LEU A 17 6.70 -1.21 -2.89
C LEU A 17 6.11 -1.96 -1.68
N ASP A 18 6.88 -2.85 -1.06
CA ASP A 18 6.47 -3.54 0.17
C ASP A 18 6.29 -2.57 1.36
N GLU A 19 7.24 -1.64 1.53
CA GLU A 19 7.13 -0.57 2.53
C GLU A 19 5.88 0.29 2.30
N ALA A 20 5.59 0.67 1.06
CA ALA A 20 4.41 1.46 0.71
C ALA A 20 3.12 0.70 1.05
N LYS A 21 3.03 -0.59 0.67
CA LYS A 21 1.90 -1.45 1.01
C LYS A 21 1.67 -1.53 2.51
N ALA A 22 2.72 -1.76 3.30
CA ALA A 22 2.62 -1.81 4.76
C ALA A 22 2.15 -0.50 5.37
N LYS A 23 2.69 0.64 4.91
CA LYS A 23 2.26 1.97 5.38
C LYS A 23 0.81 2.27 5.04
N THR A 24 0.35 1.90 3.85
CA THR A 24 -1.05 2.09 3.46
C THR A 24 -1.99 1.19 4.27
N ALA A 25 -1.59 -0.04 4.58
CA ALA A 25 -2.35 -0.92 5.46
C ALA A 25 -2.47 -0.34 6.88
N ALA A 26 -1.38 0.19 7.44
CA ALA A 26 -1.39 0.88 8.72
C ALA A 26 -2.31 2.10 8.70
N ALA A 27 -2.23 2.94 7.66
CA ALA A 27 -3.12 4.09 7.52
C ALA A 27 -4.61 3.67 7.43
N ALA A 28 -4.93 2.53 6.82
CA ALA A 28 -6.29 2.02 6.77
C ALA A 28 -6.79 1.57 8.16
N GLN A 29 -5.89 1.05 9.00
CA GLN A 29 -6.18 0.75 10.39
C GLN A 29 -6.41 2.05 11.19
N ASP A 30 -5.53 3.04 11.05
CA ASP A 30 -5.69 4.36 11.71
C ASP A 30 -7.05 5.00 11.35
N ALA A 31 -7.48 4.88 10.08
CA ALA A 31 -8.80 5.35 9.65
C ALA A 31 -9.95 4.57 10.30
N ALA A 32 -9.80 3.27 10.54
CA ALA A 32 -10.80 2.47 11.26
C ALA A 32 -10.89 2.87 12.73
N GLU A 33 -9.76 3.17 13.38
CA GLU A 33 -9.71 3.68 14.75
C GLU A 33 -10.35 5.07 14.85
N ALA A 34 -10.04 5.98 13.93
CA ALA A 34 -10.69 7.28 13.84
C ALA A 34 -12.22 7.16 13.67
N ARG A 35 -12.67 6.20 12.84
CA ARG A 35 -14.09 5.90 12.67
C ARG A 35 -14.75 5.44 13.96
N ALA A 36 -14.08 4.60 14.75
CA ALA A 36 -14.59 4.13 16.04
C ALA A 36 -14.68 5.27 17.07
N LEU A 37 -13.65 6.12 17.14
CA LEU A 37 -13.65 7.30 18.01
C LEU A 37 -14.80 8.26 17.66
N VAL A 38 -15.01 8.55 16.38
CA VAL A 38 -16.09 9.42 15.91
C VAL A 38 -17.46 8.83 16.21
N ALA A 39 -17.64 7.53 15.98
CA ALA A 39 -18.89 6.84 16.29
C ALA A 39 -19.22 6.89 17.79
N GLY A 40 -18.22 6.67 18.66
CA GLY A 40 -18.39 6.77 20.11
C GLY A 40 -18.62 8.21 20.59
N ALA A 41 -17.91 9.18 20.02
CA ALA A 41 -18.06 10.60 20.41
C ALA A 41 -19.40 11.21 19.99
N LEU A 42 -20.00 10.69 18.91
CA LEU A 42 -21.26 11.19 18.34
C LEU A 42 -22.42 10.21 18.55
N GLU A 43 -22.32 9.31 19.52
CA GLU A 43 -23.41 8.39 19.86
C GLU A 43 -24.68 9.19 20.23
N GLY A 44 -25.80 8.89 19.56
CA GLY A 44 -27.06 9.63 19.72
C GLY A 44 -27.16 10.96 18.93
N VAL A 45 -26.11 11.34 18.18
CA VAL A 45 -26.09 12.48 17.26
C VAL A 45 -26.01 11.97 15.81
N ALA A 46 -26.55 12.72 14.84
CA ALA A 46 -26.49 12.37 13.42
C ALA A 46 -25.05 12.44 12.85
N ALA A 47 -24.23 11.44 13.15
CA ALA A 47 -22.84 11.29 12.71
C ALA A 47 -22.67 10.70 11.29
N GLY A 48 -23.79 10.28 10.67
CA GLY A 48 -23.81 9.49 9.43
C GLY A 48 -22.91 10.04 8.31
N PRO A 49 -22.95 11.34 7.98
CA PRO A 49 -22.11 11.90 6.92
C PRO A 49 -20.62 11.79 7.19
N LEU A 50 -20.17 12.12 8.41
CA LEU A 50 -18.76 12.06 8.79
C LEU A 50 -18.25 10.61 8.82
N ILE A 51 -19.03 9.69 9.38
CA ILE A 51 -18.71 8.26 9.37
C ILE A 51 -18.55 7.75 7.93
N GLY A 52 -19.49 8.11 7.03
CA GLY A 52 -19.42 7.71 5.62
C GLY A 52 -18.19 8.26 4.89
N MET A 53 -17.74 9.48 5.21
CA MET A 53 -16.50 10.03 4.67
C MET A 53 -15.27 9.24 5.14
N ILE A 54 -15.21 8.88 6.42
CA ILE A 54 -14.09 8.09 6.97
C ILE A 54 -14.10 6.67 6.38
N ASP A 55 -15.26 6.05 6.23
CA ASP A 55 -15.40 4.74 5.61
C ASP A 55 -14.92 4.75 4.15
N SER A 56 -15.26 5.80 3.39
CA SER A 56 -14.80 5.99 2.01
C SER A 56 -13.27 6.15 1.94
N TYR A 57 -12.68 6.97 2.82
CA TYR A 57 -11.24 7.15 2.92
C TYR A 57 -10.53 5.83 3.26
N ARG A 58 -11.03 5.09 4.25
CA ARG A 58 -10.51 3.76 4.63
C ARG A 58 -10.55 2.78 3.45
N GLN A 59 -11.65 2.77 2.68
CA GLN A 59 -11.78 1.91 1.52
C GLN A 59 -10.76 2.26 0.42
N ALA A 60 -10.52 3.55 0.17
CA ALA A 60 -9.50 4.00 -0.77
C ALA A 60 -8.09 3.55 -0.35
N LEU A 61 -7.75 3.63 0.94
CA LEU A 61 -6.48 3.11 1.46
C LEU A 61 -6.38 1.59 1.30
N ALA A 62 -7.44 0.84 1.62
CA ALA A 62 -7.45 -0.61 1.44
C ALA A 62 -7.23 -1.00 -0.03
N GLN A 63 -7.85 -0.31 -0.98
CA GLN A 63 -7.61 -0.52 -2.42
C GLN A 63 -6.18 -0.16 -2.82
N ALA A 64 -5.66 0.98 -2.35
CA ALA A 64 -4.29 1.40 -2.64
C ALA A 64 -3.24 0.39 -2.14
N SER A 65 -3.49 -0.29 -1.01
CA SER A 65 -2.62 -1.35 -0.49
C SER A 65 -2.46 -2.55 -1.43
N GLN A 66 -3.42 -2.77 -2.33
CA GLN A 66 -3.40 -3.86 -3.31
C GLN A 66 -2.79 -3.42 -4.65
N GLY A 67 -2.76 -2.11 -4.95
CA GLY A 67 -2.29 -1.57 -6.22
C GLY A 67 -0.80 -1.77 -6.49
N GLY A 68 0.00 -2.03 -5.45
CA GLY A 68 1.45 -2.27 -5.56
C GLY A 68 1.84 -3.68 -6.02
N ASP A 69 0.92 -4.65 -5.92
CA ASP A 69 1.23 -6.07 -6.19
C ASP A 69 1.62 -6.34 -7.66
N PRO A 70 0.89 -5.80 -8.67
CA PRO A 70 1.29 -5.96 -10.08
C PRO A 70 2.64 -5.30 -10.39
N ALA A 71 2.91 -4.13 -9.81
CA ALA A 71 4.18 -3.43 -10.00
C ALA A 71 5.35 -4.26 -9.42
N LYS A 72 5.16 -4.86 -8.25
CA LYS A 72 6.15 -5.75 -7.62
C LYS A 72 6.42 -6.97 -8.49
N GLN A 73 5.37 -7.60 -9.02
CA GLN A 73 5.50 -8.74 -9.91
C GLN A 73 6.35 -8.39 -11.15
N HIS A 74 6.06 -7.27 -11.81
CA HIS A 74 6.84 -6.83 -12.97
C HIS A 74 8.31 -6.53 -12.64
N VAL A 75 8.59 -5.98 -11.45
CA VAL A 75 9.99 -5.79 -10.99
C VAL A 75 10.70 -7.14 -10.84
N GLN A 76 10.04 -8.15 -10.26
CA GLN A 76 10.61 -9.49 -10.10
C GLN A 76 10.86 -10.19 -11.44
N GLU A 77 9.91 -10.10 -12.38
CA GLU A 77 10.07 -10.59 -13.75
C GLU A 77 11.25 -9.92 -14.46
N THR A 78 11.43 -8.61 -14.25
CA THR A 78 12.55 -7.85 -14.82
C THR A 78 13.88 -8.29 -14.22
N ILE A 79 13.95 -8.53 -12.91
CA ILE A 79 15.15 -9.09 -12.27
C ILE A 79 15.50 -10.44 -12.88
N ALA A 80 14.51 -11.33 -13.07
CA ALA A 80 14.73 -12.64 -13.68
C ALA A 80 15.31 -12.52 -15.11
N LYS A 81 14.77 -11.60 -15.92
CA LYS A 81 15.29 -11.31 -17.28
C LYS A 81 16.73 -10.80 -17.25
N VAL A 82 17.04 -9.85 -16.37
CA VAL A 82 18.40 -9.30 -16.25
C VAL A 82 19.40 -10.38 -15.80
N ARG A 83 19.00 -11.29 -14.91
CA ARG A 83 19.82 -12.44 -14.51
C ARG A 83 20.09 -13.38 -15.69
N ALA A 84 19.08 -13.68 -16.49
CA ALA A 84 19.22 -14.57 -17.66
C ALA A 84 20.12 -13.98 -18.76
N LEU A 85 20.15 -12.66 -18.93
CA LEU A 85 20.99 -11.97 -19.91
C LEU A 85 22.45 -11.78 -19.45
N GLY A 86 22.70 -11.87 -18.15
CA GLY A 86 24.03 -11.73 -17.56
C GLY A 86 24.75 -13.06 -17.32
N ASN A 87 24.17 -14.17 -17.77
CA ASN A 87 24.69 -15.53 -17.67
C ASN A 87 25.07 -16.06 -19.04
#